data_AF-A0A0F0EZW2-F1
#
_entry.id   AF-A0A0F0EZW2-F1
#
_cell.length_a   1.000
_cell.length_b   1.000
_cell.length_c   1.000
_cell.angle_alpha   90.00
_cell.angle_beta   90.00
_cell.angle_gamma   90.00
#
_symmetry.space_group_name_H-M   'P 1'
#
loop_
_entity.id
_entity.type
_entity.pdbx_description
1 polymer ?
#
loop_
_entity_poly.entity_id
_entity_poly.type
_entity_poly.pdbx_seq_one_letter_code
_entity_poly.pdbx_strand_id
1 'polypeptide(L)'
;MQAHPTQLSLFDEIARATVARSPARPLVLMACSATKLNRPAPAMDLYRGVMYETFRAHVRADAQPQVIILSAQHGFIQPDAEIAPYDARMTADRAETMLSGLSTAMAGAAWPDQIGPVFLAGGMHYRRVMRAAVERWARKVGAGATPAIVETSGGIGMQRSQLGQYLDGLSDDPSEEIGRFPNGVPYFRRAGPFTVGERVIHAYRHLPGIAPRWATIRSIFRGPSGLTAEADVEEETGNCVHIVSRWIALTNLQPNQ
;
A
#
# COMPACT_ATOMS: atom_id res chain seq x y z
N MET A 1 28.46 -20.75 -48.69
CA MET A 1 28.50 -21.05 -47.24
C MET A 1 28.41 -19.71 -46.51
N GLN A 2 27.20 -19.18 -46.34
CA GLN A 2 26.96 -17.90 -45.67
C GLN A 2 26.31 -18.18 -44.31
N ALA A 3 26.98 -17.74 -43.25
CA ALA A 3 26.47 -17.76 -41.89
C ALA A 3 25.39 -16.68 -41.77
N HIS A 4 24.17 -17.08 -41.42
CA HIS A 4 23.12 -16.15 -41.01
C HIS A 4 23.46 -15.58 -39.63
N PRO A 5 23.37 -14.26 -39.41
CA PRO A 5 23.52 -13.69 -38.09
C PRO A 5 22.32 -14.11 -37.22
N THR A 6 22.63 -14.64 -36.04
CA THR A 6 21.68 -15.05 -35.02
C THR A 6 20.88 -13.84 -34.55
N GLN A 7 19.66 -13.71 -35.08
CA GLN A 7 18.67 -12.77 -34.57
C GLN A 7 18.33 -13.18 -33.14
N LEU A 8 18.88 -12.46 -32.14
CA LEU A 8 18.36 -12.53 -30.77
C LEU A 8 16.86 -12.24 -30.86
N SER A 9 16.05 -13.15 -30.31
CA SER A 9 14.61 -13.06 -30.44
C SER A 9 14.12 -11.82 -29.69
N LEU A 10 13.34 -10.97 -30.37
CA LEU A 10 12.60 -9.87 -29.76
C LEU A 10 11.75 -10.35 -28.57
N PHE A 11 11.40 -11.65 -28.57
CA PHE A 11 10.69 -12.33 -27.49
C PHE A 11 11.52 -12.48 -26.21
N ASP A 12 12.84 -12.69 -26.29
CA ASP A 12 13.71 -12.73 -25.10
C ASP A 12 13.91 -11.35 -24.47
N GLU A 13 13.88 -10.29 -25.29
CA GLU A 13 13.98 -8.90 -24.84
C GLU A 13 12.66 -8.42 -24.20
N ILE A 14 11.52 -8.80 -24.78
CA ILE A 14 10.19 -8.57 -24.19
C ILE A 14 10.02 -9.40 -22.91
N ALA A 15 10.49 -10.66 -22.88
CA ALA A 15 10.48 -11.52 -21.70
C ALA A 15 11.37 -10.99 -20.58
N ARG A 16 12.51 -10.36 -20.92
CA ARG A 16 13.36 -9.63 -19.96
C ARG A 16 12.76 -8.29 -19.51
N ALA A 17 12.05 -7.56 -20.37
CA ALA A 17 11.34 -6.35 -20.01
C ALA A 17 10.08 -6.62 -19.16
N THR A 18 9.53 -7.84 -19.27
CA THR A 18 8.46 -8.38 -18.43
C THR A 18 8.99 -9.21 -17.25
N VAL A 19 10.29 -9.10 -16.93
CA VAL A 19 10.79 -9.48 -15.60
C VAL A 19 9.94 -8.72 -14.60
N ALA A 20 9.13 -9.50 -13.88
CA ALA A 20 8.18 -9.10 -12.88
C ALA A 20 8.60 -7.83 -12.14
N ARG A 21 8.06 -6.68 -12.52
CA ARG A 21 7.99 -5.54 -11.60
C ARG A 21 7.04 -6.00 -10.50
N SER A 22 7.61 -6.43 -9.38
CA SER A 22 6.89 -6.49 -8.12
C SER A 22 6.06 -5.21 -8.00
N PRO A 23 4.76 -5.30 -7.64
CA PRO A 23 3.92 -4.11 -7.58
C PRO A 23 4.61 -3.07 -6.69
N ALA A 24 4.80 -1.87 -7.23
CA ALA A 24 5.51 -0.81 -6.52
C ALA A 24 4.83 -0.55 -5.18
N ARG A 25 5.62 -0.49 -4.09
CA ARG A 25 5.06 -0.37 -2.74
C ARG A 25 4.29 0.96 -2.59
N PRO A 26 3.16 0.97 -1.87
CA PRO A 26 2.45 2.21 -1.55
C PRO A 26 3.35 3.18 -0.78
N LEU A 27 3.18 4.48 -1.02
CA LEU A 27 3.90 5.55 -0.32
C LEU A 27 2.93 6.43 0.47
N VAL A 28 3.20 6.61 1.75
CA VAL A 28 2.52 7.59 2.60
C VAL A 28 3.43 8.79 2.80
N LEU A 29 2.99 9.96 2.33
CA LEU A 29 3.62 11.24 2.63
C LEU A 29 2.94 11.87 3.84
N MET A 30 3.66 12.00 4.96
CA MET A 30 3.11 12.54 6.21
C MET A 30 3.60 13.96 6.47
N ALA A 31 2.70 14.85 6.89
CA ALA A 31 3.08 16.16 7.40
C ALA A 31 3.77 16.03 8.76
N CYS A 32 4.71 16.93 9.09
CA CYS A 32 5.23 16.99 10.45
C CYS A 32 4.16 17.39 11.47
N SER A 33 4.38 17.02 12.73
CA SER A 33 3.46 17.34 13.83
C SER A 33 3.92 18.54 14.66
N ALA A 34 2.96 19.32 15.17
CA ALA A 34 3.23 20.32 16.20
C ALA A 34 3.71 19.64 17.50
N THR A 35 3.04 18.56 17.91
CA THR A 35 3.38 17.76 19.09
C THR A 35 4.63 16.93 18.82
N LYS A 36 5.68 17.15 19.60
CA LYS A 36 6.98 16.49 19.47
C LYS A 36 7.49 16.01 20.82
N LEU A 37 8.39 15.01 20.82
CA LEU A 37 9.21 14.74 22.02
C LEU A 37 10.08 15.97 22.33
N ASN A 38 10.54 16.08 23.57
CA ASN A 38 11.39 17.17 24.05
C ASN A 38 12.91 16.87 23.89
N ARG A 39 13.25 15.84 23.13
CA ARG A 39 14.63 15.40 22.89
C ARG A 39 14.80 14.95 21.44
N PRO A 40 16.03 14.98 20.89
CA PRO A 40 16.31 14.39 19.59
C PRO A 40 15.86 12.93 19.52
N ALA A 41 15.26 12.56 18.40
CA ALA A 41 14.77 11.22 18.10
C ALA A 41 14.60 11.05 16.59
N PRO A 42 14.50 9.81 16.08
CA PRO A 42 14.03 9.53 14.73
C PRO A 42 12.72 10.27 14.44
N ALA A 43 12.57 10.86 13.25
CA ALA A 43 11.43 11.71 12.90
C ALA A 43 10.07 11.04 13.16
N MET A 44 9.93 9.77 12.81
CA MET A 44 8.73 8.98 13.07
C MET A 44 8.38 8.98 14.56
N ASP A 45 9.39 8.86 15.44
CA ASP A 45 9.26 8.81 16.90
C ASP A 45 9.19 10.17 17.56
N LEU A 46 9.85 11.18 16.99
CA LEU A 46 9.79 12.56 17.44
C LEU A 46 8.35 13.07 17.36
N TYR A 47 7.64 12.84 16.25
CA TYR A 47 6.29 13.37 16.05
C TYR A 47 5.23 12.53 16.80
N ARG A 48 4.44 13.20 17.64
CA ARG A 48 3.45 12.57 18.54
C ARG A 48 2.02 13.06 18.31
N GLY A 49 1.74 13.69 17.16
CA GLY A 49 0.38 14.16 16.85
C GLY A 49 -0.57 13.03 16.46
N VAL A 50 -1.86 13.32 16.51
CA VAL A 50 -2.95 12.35 16.26
C VAL A 50 -2.87 11.60 14.93
N MET A 51 -2.27 12.16 13.88
CA MET A 51 -2.05 11.45 12.62
C MET A 51 -0.96 10.37 12.73
N TYR A 52 0.07 10.59 13.55
CA TYR A 52 1.12 9.60 13.84
C TYR A 52 0.59 8.51 14.77
N GLU A 53 -0.28 8.85 15.72
CA GLU A 53 -1.01 7.87 16.53
C GLU A 53 -1.87 6.96 15.64
N THR A 54 -2.67 7.55 14.74
CA THR A 54 -3.47 6.81 13.77
C THR A 54 -2.59 5.93 12.88
N PHE A 55 -1.47 6.46 12.35
CA PHE A 55 -0.54 5.67 11.55
C PHE A 55 -0.06 4.42 12.29
N ARG A 56 0.44 4.58 13.53
CA ARG A 56 0.94 3.47 14.34
C ARG A 56 -0.14 2.45 14.72
N ALA A 57 -1.38 2.91 14.89
CA ALA A 57 -2.49 2.05 15.26
C ALA A 57 -2.99 1.16 14.11
N HIS A 58 -2.81 1.59 12.85
CA HIS A 58 -3.36 0.89 11.67
C HIS A 58 -2.28 0.27 10.78
N VAL A 59 -1.03 0.73 10.85
CA VAL A 59 0.05 0.11 10.10
C VAL A 59 0.27 -1.33 10.59
N ARG A 60 0.21 -2.30 9.67
CA ARG A 60 0.47 -3.71 9.96
C ARG A 60 1.86 -4.11 9.51
N ALA A 61 2.46 -5.05 10.23
CA ALA A 61 3.83 -5.51 9.96
C ALA A 61 3.99 -6.15 8.57
N ASP A 62 2.93 -6.83 8.08
CA ASP A 62 2.85 -7.51 6.79
C ASP A 62 2.51 -6.57 5.61
N ALA A 63 2.10 -5.33 5.88
CA ALA A 63 1.63 -4.37 4.88
C ALA A 63 2.18 -2.95 5.09
N GLN A 64 3.45 -2.85 5.50
CA GLN A 64 4.05 -1.55 5.78
C GLN A 64 4.22 -0.73 4.48
N PRO A 65 3.63 0.47 4.37
CA PRO A 65 3.93 1.37 3.27
C PRO A 65 5.36 1.90 3.39
N GLN A 66 5.88 2.43 2.30
CA GLN A 66 6.99 3.36 2.38
C GLN A 66 6.49 4.67 3.00
N VAL A 67 7.33 5.34 3.79
CA VAL A 67 6.97 6.61 4.43
C VAL A 67 8.05 7.64 4.14
N ILE A 68 7.63 8.84 3.75
CA ILE A 68 8.49 10.04 3.74
C ILE A 68 7.72 11.15 4.47
N ILE A 69 8.42 11.91 5.30
CA ILE A 69 7.81 12.98 6.10
C ILE A 69 8.17 14.34 5.50
N LEU A 70 7.17 15.19 5.27
CA LEU A 70 7.38 16.60 4.93
C LEU A 70 7.41 17.44 6.22
N SER A 71 8.61 17.87 6.60
CA SER A 71 8.87 18.79 7.71
C SER A 71 8.88 20.24 7.23
N ALA A 72 8.14 21.12 7.91
CA ALA A 72 8.18 22.56 7.65
C ALA A 72 9.59 23.16 7.82
N GLN A 73 10.43 22.59 8.69
CA GLN A 73 11.81 23.04 8.88
C GLN A 73 12.77 22.36 7.91
N HIS A 74 12.71 21.03 7.83
CA HIS A 74 13.75 20.22 7.20
C HIS A 74 13.45 19.82 5.75
N GLY A 75 12.27 20.13 5.21
CA GLY A 75 11.84 19.59 3.91
C GLY A 75 11.42 18.13 4.02
N PHE A 76 11.60 17.35 2.95
CA PHE A 76 11.33 15.92 2.96
C PHE A 76 12.46 15.18 3.67
N ILE A 77 12.12 14.34 4.65
CA ILE A 77 13.05 13.56 5.47
C ILE A 77 12.56 12.11 5.59
N GLN A 78 13.50 11.20 5.85
CA GLN A 78 13.18 9.81 6.17
C GLN A 78 12.57 9.67 7.58
N PRO A 79 11.76 8.62 7.82
CA PRO A 79 11.17 8.36 9.14
C PRO A 79 12.22 8.08 10.23
N ASP A 80 13.40 7.58 9.87
CA ASP A 80 14.51 7.27 10.77
C ASP A 80 15.49 8.44 10.97
N ALA A 81 15.30 9.56 10.25
CA ALA A 81 16.17 10.73 10.38
C ALA A 81 16.13 11.29 11.80
N GLU A 82 17.26 11.31 12.51
CA GLU A 82 17.36 11.92 13.84
C GLU A 82 17.27 13.44 13.75
N ILE A 83 16.26 14.03 14.40
CA ILE A 83 16.04 15.47 14.43
C ILE A 83 15.69 15.94 15.84
N ALA A 84 16.12 17.16 16.18
CA ALA A 84 15.76 17.83 17.42
C ALA A 84 14.33 18.42 17.35
N PRO A 85 13.63 18.60 18.50
CA PRO A 85 12.38 19.33 18.50
C PRO A 85 12.55 20.77 18.01
N TYR A 86 11.52 21.27 17.32
CA TYR A 86 11.51 22.59 16.73
C TYR A 86 10.09 23.17 16.67
N ASP A 87 10.00 24.49 16.50
CA ASP A 87 8.74 25.21 16.28
C ASP A 87 8.72 25.92 14.92
N ALA A 88 8.26 25.20 13.91
CA ALA A 88 8.07 25.72 12.56
C ALA A 88 6.75 25.19 11.99
N ARG A 89 5.94 26.09 11.44
CA ARG A 89 4.64 25.78 10.85
C ARG A 89 4.72 25.88 9.32
N MET A 90 4.01 25.00 8.63
CA MET A 90 3.83 25.11 7.17
C MET A 90 2.75 26.15 6.86
N THR A 91 3.15 27.42 6.81
CA THR A 91 2.34 28.51 6.30
C THR A 91 2.25 28.47 4.77
N ALA A 92 1.39 29.31 4.18
CA ALA A 92 1.34 29.50 2.74
C ALA A 92 2.72 29.91 2.19
N ASP A 93 3.34 30.94 2.76
CA ASP A 93 4.65 31.45 2.34
C ASP A 93 5.75 30.40 2.46
N ARG A 94 5.71 29.57 3.52
CA ARG A 94 6.66 28.48 3.68
C ARG A 94 6.48 27.43 2.59
N ALA A 95 5.23 27.11 2.24
CA ALA A 95 4.93 26.22 1.13
C ALA A 95 5.40 26.81 -0.21
N GLU A 96 5.20 28.10 -0.48
CA GLU A 96 5.73 28.76 -1.69
C GLU A 96 7.25 28.67 -1.75
N THR A 97 7.93 29.01 -0.65
CA THR A 97 9.39 28.92 -0.56
C THR A 97 9.88 27.50 -0.89
N MET A 98 9.21 26.47 -0.36
CA MET A 98 9.54 25.08 -0.66
C MET A 98 9.22 24.69 -2.09
N LEU A 99 8.16 25.20 -2.70
CA LEU A 99 7.81 24.93 -4.09
C LEU A 99 8.83 25.54 -5.05
N SER A 100 9.25 26.78 -4.81
CA SER A 100 10.33 27.42 -5.58
C SER A 100 11.65 26.67 -5.42
N GLY A 101 11.92 26.15 -4.22
CA GLY A 101 13.11 25.36 -3.88
C GLY A 101 12.91 23.85 -3.87
N LEU A 102 11.98 23.29 -4.66
CA LEU A 102 11.49 21.92 -4.46
C LEU A 102 12.60 20.86 -4.55
N SER A 103 13.58 21.05 -5.43
CA SER A 103 14.72 20.11 -5.53
C SER A 103 15.53 20.04 -4.23
N THR A 104 15.75 21.20 -3.59
CA THR A 104 16.47 21.29 -2.31
C THR A 104 15.61 20.71 -1.20
N ALA A 105 14.31 21.02 -1.18
CA ALA A 105 13.39 20.47 -0.20
C ALA A 105 13.31 18.94 -0.25
N MET A 106 13.41 18.32 -1.44
CA MET A 106 13.38 16.88 -1.62
C MET A 106 14.70 16.16 -1.32
N ALA A 107 15.83 16.88 -1.26
CA ALA A 107 17.17 16.30 -1.18
C ALA A 107 17.45 15.56 0.14
N GLY A 108 16.70 15.86 1.20
CA GLY A 108 16.85 15.23 2.52
C GLY A 108 16.23 13.83 2.65
N ALA A 109 15.52 13.36 1.63
CA ALA A 109 14.91 12.03 1.60
C ALA A 109 15.39 11.22 0.39
N ALA A 110 15.56 9.91 0.58
CA ALA A 110 15.79 8.98 -0.52
C ALA A 110 14.42 8.55 -1.08
N TRP A 111 14.10 9.02 -2.28
CA TRP A 111 12.87 8.68 -2.97
C TRP A 111 13.00 7.32 -3.68
N PRO A 112 12.03 6.41 -3.55
CA PRO A 112 12.07 5.10 -4.21
C PRO A 112 12.13 5.22 -5.73
N ASP A 113 12.79 4.28 -6.40
CA ASP A 113 12.82 4.23 -7.88
C ASP A 113 11.46 3.82 -8.47
N GLN A 114 10.61 3.18 -7.66
CA GLN A 114 9.23 2.82 -8.02
C GLN A 114 8.31 3.14 -6.84
N ILE A 115 7.25 3.89 -7.12
CA ILE A 115 6.21 4.25 -6.14
C ILE A 115 4.87 3.70 -6.63
N GLY A 116 4.16 3.01 -5.75
CA GLY A 116 2.79 2.56 -5.98
C GLY A 116 1.76 3.68 -5.78
N PRO A 117 0.54 3.36 -5.34
CA PRO A 117 -0.41 4.37 -4.90
C PRO A 117 0.19 5.27 -3.80
N VAL A 118 -0.12 6.56 -3.85
CA VAL A 118 0.38 7.56 -2.91
C VAL A 118 -0.75 8.11 -2.05
N PHE A 119 -0.54 8.17 -0.74
CA PHE A 119 -1.43 8.86 0.19
C PHE A 119 -0.78 10.11 0.77
N LEU A 120 -1.44 11.26 0.64
CA LEU A 120 -0.97 12.55 1.18
C LEU A 120 -1.69 12.87 2.50
N ALA A 121 -1.01 12.64 3.61
CA ALA A 121 -1.52 12.91 4.95
C ALA A 121 -1.08 14.29 5.45
N GLY A 122 -1.94 15.31 5.30
CA GLY A 122 -1.64 16.64 5.81
C GLY A 122 -2.63 17.74 5.49
N GLY A 123 -2.41 18.90 6.12
CA GLY A 123 -3.13 20.13 5.79
C GLY A 123 -2.88 20.59 4.33
N MET A 124 -3.73 21.50 3.85
CA MET A 124 -3.70 21.97 2.45
C MET A 124 -2.30 22.40 1.97
N HIS A 125 -1.58 23.20 2.77
CA HIS A 125 -0.23 23.66 2.40
C HIS A 125 0.79 22.52 2.30
N TYR A 126 0.71 21.50 3.17
CA TYR A 126 1.55 20.31 3.06
C TYR A 126 1.22 19.52 1.79
N ARG A 127 -0.06 19.22 1.56
CA ARG A 127 -0.52 18.44 0.40
C ARG A 127 -0.09 19.07 -0.92
N ARG A 128 -0.12 20.40 -1.03
CA ARG A 128 0.34 21.12 -2.22
C ARG A 128 1.83 20.87 -2.52
N VAL A 129 2.70 20.93 -1.50
CA VAL A 129 4.14 20.65 -1.65
C VAL A 129 4.37 19.17 -1.94
N MET A 130 3.67 18.27 -1.24
CA MET A 130 3.76 16.82 -1.46
C MET A 130 3.37 16.42 -2.87
N ARG A 131 2.26 16.95 -3.39
CA ARG A 131 1.79 16.72 -4.76
C ARG A 131 2.84 17.13 -5.79
N ALA A 132 3.40 18.34 -5.64
CA ALA A 132 4.46 18.82 -6.53
C ALA A 132 5.71 17.93 -6.49
N ALA A 133 6.06 17.39 -5.31
CA ALA A 133 7.18 16.46 -5.16
C ALA A 133 6.94 15.13 -5.89
N VAL A 134 5.73 14.55 -5.77
CA VAL A 134 5.34 13.33 -6.49
C VAL A 134 5.37 13.55 -8.01
N GLU A 135 4.85 14.68 -8.49
CA GLU A 135 4.88 15.03 -9.91
C GLU A 135 6.32 15.23 -10.43
N ARG A 136 7.19 15.85 -9.62
CA ARG A 136 8.61 16.00 -9.96
C ARG A 136 9.31 14.65 -10.03
N TRP A 137 9.05 13.76 -9.07
CA TRP A 137 9.55 12.39 -9.08
C TRP A 137 9.11 11.65 -10.34
N ALA A 138 7.81 11.69 -10.69
CA ALA A 138 7.27 11.02 -11.86
C ALA A 138 7.94 11.47 -13.17
N ARG A 139 8.17 12.79 -13.33
CA ARG A 139 8.92 13.34 -14.48
C ARG A 139 10.36 12.85 -14.54
N LYS A 140 11.04 12.71 -13.39
CA LYS A 140 12.45 12.28 -13.33
C LYS A 140 12.62 10.81 -13.72
N VAL A 141 11.73 9.93 -13.24
CA VAL A 141 11.80 8.49 -13.50
C VAL A 141 11.36 8.14 -14.93
N GLY A 142 10.80 9.09 -15.68
CA GLY A 142 10.24 8.84 -17.01
C GLY A 142 9.02 7.93 -16.97
N ALA A 143 8.33 7.88 -15.82
CA ALA A 143 7.24 6.95 -15.58
C ALA A 143 6.07 7.29 -16.51
N GLY A 144 5.77 6.39 -17.45
CA GLY A 144 4.60 6.48 -18.33
C GLY A 144 3.25 6.43 -17.60
N ALA A 145 3.24 6.26 -16.27
CA ALA A 145 2.05 6.37 -15.43
C ALA A 145 2.37 7.14 -14.14
N THR A 146 1.69 8.27 -13.94
CA THR A 146 1.64 8.99 -12.66
C THR A 146 0.96 8.11 -11.62
N PRO A 147 1.50 7.96 -10.40
CA PRO A 147 0.86 7.15 -9.37
C PRO A 147 -0.50 7.73 -9.01
N ALA A 148 -1.46 6.86 -8.67
CA ALA A 148 -2.74 7.29 -8.13
C ALA A 148 -2.51 8.01 -6.79
N ILE A 149 -3.03 9.23 -6.65
CA ILE A 149 -2.88 10.05 -5.44
C ILE A 149 -4.23 10.12 -4.73
N VAL A 150 -4.25 9.68 -3.48
CA VAL A 150 -5.33 9.93 -2.51
C VAL A 150 -4.81 10.94 -1.50
N GLU A 151 -5.64 11.85 -1.03
CA GLU A 151 -5.21 12.86 -0.06
C GLU A 151 -6.26 13.13 1.00
N THR A 152 -5.80 13.52 2.18
CA THR A 152 -6.67 13.85 3.29
C THR A 152 -7.55 15.06 2.98
N SER A 153 -8.84 14.97 3.30
CA SER A 153 -9.83 16.04 3.17
C SER A 153 -10.68 16.19 4.44
N GLY A 154 -11.32 17.34 4.61
CA GLY A 154 -12.16 17.64 5.77
C GLY A 154 -11.38 17.93 7.05
N GLY A 155 -12.08 17.87 8.19
CA GLY A 155 -11.51 18.12 9.52
C GLY A 155 -10.63 16.98 10.04
N ILE A 156 -9.86 17.23 11.10
CA ILE A 156 -8.84 16.28 11.59
C ILE A 156 -9.38 14.87 11.89
N GLY A 157 -10.61 14.74 12.40
CA GLY A 157 -11.25 13.43 12.63
C GLY A 157 -11.48 12.65 11.34
N MET A 158 -11.94 13.32 10.27
CA MET A 158 -12.13 12.70 8.95
C MET A 158 -10.79 12.29 8.34
N GLN A 159 -9.77 13.15 8.45
CA GLN A 159 -8.43 12.85 7.94
C GLN A 159 -7.82 11.62 8.63
N ARG A 160 -8.03 11.48 9.95
CA ARG A 160 -7.62 10.27 10.70
C ARG A 160 -8.34 9.02 10.21
N SER A 161 -9.66 9.09 10.02
CA SER A 161 -10.44 7.98 9.47
C SER A 161 -9.96 7.57 8.08
N GLN A 162 -9.71 8.55 7.19
CA GLN A 162 -9.18 8.30 5.84
C GLN A 162 -7.80 7.64 5.85
N LEU A 163 -6.90 8.08 6.74
CA LEU A 163 -5.59 7.45 6.89
C LEU A 163 -5.70 6.02 7.44
N GLY A 164 -6.55 5.79 8.45
CA GLY A 164 -6.80 4.45 8.98
C GLY A 164 -7.33 3.51 7.92
N GLN A 165 -8.40 3.90 7.21
CA GLN A 165 -8.98 3.14 6.10
C GLN A 165 -7.98 2.83 4.99
N TYR A 166 -7.13 3.80 4.64
CA TYR A 166 -6.09 3.59 3.63
C TYR A 166 -5.09 2.52 4.09
N LEU A 167 -4.58 2.62 5.32
CA LEU A 167 -3.61 1.67 5.88
C LEU A 167 -4.20 0.26 6.06
N ASP A 168 -5.44 0.17 6.53
CA ASP A 168 -6.16 -1.10 6.62
C ASP A 168 -6.33 -1.74 5.24
N GLY A 169 -6.68 -0.93 4.23
CA GLY A 169 -6.80 -1.38 2.85
C GLY A 169 -5.49 -1.81 2.19
N LEU A 170 -4.32 -1.33 2.65
CA LEU A 170 -3.02 -1.81 2.16
C LEU A 170 -2.78 -3.27 2.55
N SER A 171 -3.37 -3.72 3.66
CA SER A 171 -3.23 -5.11 4.07
C SER A 171 -3.97 -6.07 3.16
N ASP A 172 -5.03 -5.59 2.51
CA ASP A 172 -5.80 -6.38 1.56
C ASP A 172 -5.10 -6.51 0.21
N ASP A 173 -4.09 -5.69 -0.12
CA ASP A 173 -3.44 -5.79 -1.43
C ASP A 173 -2.78 -7.16 -1.63
N PRO A 174 -3.20 -7.91 -2.66
CA PRO A 174 -2.72 -9.25 -2.85
C PRO A 174 -1.26 -9.19 -3.32
N SER A 175 -0.41 -9.97 -2.68
CA SER A 175 1.04 -9.98 -2.92
C SER A 175 1.49 -11.32 -3.49
N GLU A 176 2.58 -11.25 -4.26
CA GLU A 176 3.19 -12.39 -4.95
C GLU A 176 2.26 -13.05 -5.98
N GLU A 177 2.22 -12.51 -7.22
CA GLU A 177 1.53 -13.16 -8.34
C GLU A 177 2.17 -14.54 -8.58
N ILE A 178 1.38 -15.60 -8.45
CA ILE A 178 1.83 -17.00 -8.61
C ILE A 178 1.28 -17.64 -9.89
N GLY A 179 0.39 -16.95 -10.60
CA GLY A 179 -0.10 -17.38 -11.90
C GLY A 179 -1.28 -16.56 -12.39
N ARG A 180 -1.86 -17.02 -13.50
CA ARG A 180 -3.05 -16.42 -14.13
C ARG A 180 -4.07 -17.51 -14.45
N PHE A 181 -5.34 -17.20 -14.25
CA PHE A 181 -6.43 -18.03 -14.73
C PHE A 181 -6.44 -18.06 -16.27
N PRO A 182 -7.11 -19.04 -16.91
CA PRO A 182 -7.21 -19.12 -18.38
C PRO A 182 -7.76 -17.85 -19.05
N ASN A 183 -8.55 -17.05 -18.32
CA ASN A 183 -9.09 -15.77 -18.79
C ASN A 183 -8.13 -14.57 -18.60
N GLY A 184 -6.89 -14.82 -18.15
CA GLY A 184 -5.85 -13.81 -17.94
C GLY A 184 -5.87 -13.11 -16.58
N VAL A 185 -6.86 -13.38 -15.71
CA VAL A 185 -6.95 -12.78 -14.38
C VAL A 185 -5.80 -13.31 -13.51
N PRO A 186 -4.94 -12.44 -12.92
CA PRO A 186 -3.86 -12.88 -12.04
C PRO A 186 -4.41 -13.37 -10.69
N TYR A 187 -3.74 -14.37 -10.14
CA TYR A 187 -3.94 -14.82 -8.77
C TYR A 187 -2.62 -14.84 -8.00
N PHE A 188 -2.74 -14.67 -6.69
CA PHE A 188 -1.67 -14.25 -5.80
C PHE A 188 -1.53 -15.25 -4.65
N ARG A 189 -0.32 -15.35 -4.09
CA ARG A 189 -0.05 -16.26 -2.97
C ARG A 189 -0.72 -15.78 -1.69
N ARG A 190 -0.80 -14.46 -1.48
CA ARG A 190 -1.25 -13.87 -0.21
C ARG A 190 -2.15 -12.66 -0.45
N ALA A 191 -3.10 -12.42 0.44
CA ALA A 191 -3.80 -11.15 0.59
C ALA A 191 -4.32 -11.01 2.01
N GLY A 192 -3.99 -9.91 2.69
CA GLY A 192 -4.29 -9.75 4.10
C GLY A 192 -3.70 -10.88 4.95
N PRO A 193 -4.48 -11.43 5.91
CA PRO A 193 -4.02 -12.53 6.74
C PRO A 193 -3.98 -13.88 5.98
N PHE A 194 -4.49 -13.94 4.75
CA PHE A 194 -4.75 -15.19 4.06
C PHE A 194 -3.62 -15.59 3.12
N THR A 195 -3.30 -16.88 3.13
CA THR A 195 -2.32 -17.49 2.23
C THR A 195 -2.92 -18.67 1.46
N VAL A 196 -2.55 -18.84 0.19
CA VAL A 196 -2.92 -20.04 -0.58
C VAL A 196 -2.42 -21.30 0.12
N GLY A 197 -3.29 -22.29 0.25
CA GLY A 197 -3.06 -23.53 1.00
C GLY A 197 -3.47 -23.45 2.48
N GLU A 198 -3.79 -22.26 2.99
CA GLU A 198 -4.28 -22.09 4.37
C GLU A 198 -5.69 -22.64 4.52
N ARG A 199 -5.93 -23.28 5.68
CA ARG A 199 -7.26 -23.70 6.12
C ARG A 199 -7.91 -22.56 6.90
N VAL A 200 -9.09 -22.15 6.49
CA VAL A 200 -9.83 -20.99 6.98
C VAL A 200 -11.28 -21.34 7.29
N ILE A 201 -11.97 -20.47 8.02
CA ILE A 201 -13.40 -20.62 8.27
C ILE A 201 -14.17 -19.73 7.30
N HIS A 202 -15.04 -20.32 6.49
CA HIS A 202 -16.03 -19.61 5.69
C HIS A 202 -17.26 -19.31 6.54
N ALA A 203 -17.45 -18.02 6.85
CA ALA A 203 -18.58 -17.50 7.61
C ALA A 203 -19.61 -16.86 6.67
N TYR A 204 -20.84 -17.38 6.68
CA TYR A 204 -21.96 -16.84 5.91
C TYR A 204 -22.53 -15.59 6.58
N ARG A 205 -21.80 -14.47 6.52
CA ARG A 205 -22.19 -13.21 7.22
C ARG A 205 -23.58 -12.69 6.84
N HIS A 206 -24.05 -13.00 5.63
CA HIS A 206 -25.38 -12.60 5.14
C HIS A 206 -26.49 -13.61 5.48
N LEU A 207 -26.14 -14.77 6.03
CA LEU A 207 -27.07 -15.85 6.39
C LEU A 207 -26.73 -16.38 7.79
N PRO A 208 -27.09 -15.64 8.86
CA PRO A 208 -26.68 -15.96 10.24
C PRO A 208 -27.22 -17.31 10.77
N GLY A 209 -28.14 -17.95 10.06
CA GLY A 209 -28.64 -19.30 10.38
C GLY A 209 -27.81 -20.46 9.80
N ILE A 210 -26.75 -20.17 9.03
CA ILE A 210 -25.89 -21.20 8.44
C ILE A 210 -24.61 -21.31 9.27
N ALA A 211 -24.33 -22.53 9.74
CA ALA A 211 -23.09 -22.82 10.46
C ALA A 211 -21.86 -22.54 9.59
N PRO A 212 -20.80 -21.92 10.15
CA PRO A 212 -19.54 -21.74 9.44
C PRO A 212 -18.96 -23.07 8.98
N ARG A 213 -18.24 -23.06 7.85
CA ARG A 213 -17.64 -24.25 7.26
C ARG A 213 -16.14 -24.09 7.11
N TRP A 214 -15.40 -25.19 7.24
CA TRP A 214 -13.98 -25.19 6.90
C TRP A 214 -13.81 -25.03 5.40
N ALA A 215 -12.79 -24.27 5.00
CA ALA A 215 -12.40 -24.13 3.62
C ALA A 215 -10.87 -24.11 3.49
N THR A 216 -10.35 -24.57 2.36
CA THR A 216 -8.92 -24.45 2.03
C THR A 216 -8.73 -23.53 0.84
N ILE A 217 -7.91 -22.50 0.97
CA ILE A 217 -7.68 -21.51 -0.09
C ILE A 217 -6.86 -22.14 -1.22
N ARG A 218 -7.38 -22.07 -2.45
CA ARG A 218 -6.72 -22.58 -3.67
C ARG A 218 -6.06 -21.47 -4.46
N SER A 219 -6.70 -20.30 -4.53
CA SER A 219 -6.15 -19.12 -5.19
C SER A 219 -6.78 -17.86 -4.60
N ILE A 220 -6.07 -16.73 -4.66
CA ILE A 220 -6.56 -15.41 -4.23
C ILE A 220 -6.44 -14.46 -5.40
N PHE A 221 -7.50 -13.73 -5.75
CA PHE A 221 -7.53 -12.83 -6.91
C PHE A 221 -8.47 -11.64 -6.69
N ARG A 222 -8.43 -10.66 -7.59
CA ARG A 222 -9.41 -9.57 -7.59
C ARG A 222 -10.60 -9.94 -8.46
N GLY A 223 -11.74 -10.17 -7.82
CA GLY A 223 -13.03 -10.35 -8.47
C GLY A 223 -13.82 -9.03 -8.60
N PRO A 224 -15.02 -9.07 -9.20
CA PRO A 224 -15.86 -7.89 -9.42
C PRO A 224 -16.27 -7.15 -8.13
N SER A 225 -16.31 -7.87 -7.01
CA SER A 225 -16.76 -7.35 -5.71
C SER A 225 -15.61 -7.16 -4.71
N GLY A 226 -14.36 -7.13 -5.18
CA GLY A 226 -13.17 -7.02 -4.34
C GLY A 226 -12.33 -8.30 -4.34
N LEU A 227 -11.58 -8.53 -3.27
CA LEU A 227 -10.73 -9.72 -3.18
C LEU A 227 -11.55 -10.97 -2.94
N THR A 228 -11.23 -11.99 -3.72
CA THR A 228 -11.92 -13.25 -3.76
C THR A 228 -10.90 -14.38 -3.64
N ALA A 229 -11.22 -15.36 -2.81
CA ALA A 229 -10.54 -16.63 -2.78
C ALA A 229 -11.36 -17.65 -3.57
N GLU A 230 -10.71 -18.43 -4.42
CA GLU A 230 -11.26 -19.74 -4.76
C GLU A 230 -10.86 -20.68 -3.62
N ALA A 231 -11.84 -21.33 -2.99
CA ALA A 231 -11.61 -22.18 -1.84
C ALA A 231 -12.45 -23.46 -1.90
N ASP A 232 -11.85 -24.55 -1.45
CA ASP A 232 -12.47 -25.86 -1.32
C ASP A 232 -13.19 -25.91 0.04
N VAL A 233 -14.52 -25.84 0.04
CA VAL A 233 -15.36 -25.80 1.25
C VAL A 233 -15.80 -27.20 1.63
N GLU A 234 -15.66 -27.57 2.90
CA GLU A 234 -16.16 -28.81 3.48
C GLU A 234 -17.65 -28.65 3.82
N GLU A 235 -18.53 -29.32 3.07
CA GLU A 235 -19.97 -29.40 3.31
C GLU A 235 -20.32 -30.75 3.93
N GLU A 236 -20.91 -30.74 5.13
CA GLU A 236 -21.40 -31.95 5.78
C GLU A 236 -22.87 -32.21 5.40
N THR A 237 -23.15 -33.40 4.90
CA THR A 237 -24.51 -33.90 4.68
C THR A 237 -24.63 -35.27 5.35
N GLY A 238 -25.32 -35.31 6.49
CA GLY A 238 -25.38 -36.53 7.33
C GLY A 238 -23.98 -36.89 7.86
N ASN A 239 -23.52 -38.13 7.60
CA ASN A 239 -22.19 -38.61 8.00
C ASN A 239 -21.11 -38.43 6.92
N CYS A 240 -21.44 -37.78 5.79
CA CYS A 240 -20.51 -37.60 4.67
C CYS A 240 -20.03 -36.15 4.59
N VAL A 241 -18.72 -35.98 4.38
CA VAL A 241 -18.11 -34.68 4.05
C VAL A 241 -17.91 -34.61 2.54
N HIS A 242 -18.49 -33.60 1.92
CA HIS A 242 -18.32 -33.27 0.51
C HIS A 242 -17.45 -32.03 0.37
N ILE A 243 -16.52 -32.03 -0.59
CA ILE A 243 -15.71 -30.84 -0.90
C ILE A 243 -16.32 -30.13 -2.10
N VAL A 244 -16.63 -28.84 -1.94
CA VAL A 244 -17.19 -28.01 -2.99
C VAL A 244 -16.33 -26.76 -3.17
N SER A 245 -15.73 -26.61 -4.35
CA SER A 245 -14.95 -25.42 -4.70
C SER A 245 -15.87 -24.24 -4.98
N ARG A 246 -15.61 -23.09 -4.36
CA ARG A 246 -16.39 -21.87 -4.54
C ARG A 246 -15.52 -20.62 -4.50
N TRP A 247 -16.02 -19.56 -5.12
CA TRP A 247 -15.46 -18.23 -5.01
C TRP A 247 -16.08 -17.52 -3.79
N ILE A 248 -15.23 -17.10 -2.86
CA ILE A 248 -15.63 -16.53 -1.58
C ILE A 248 -14.91 -15.19 -1.42
N ALA A 249 -15.66 -14.12 -1.16
CA ALA A 249 -15.06 -12.84 -0.81
C ALA A 249 -14.21 -13.00 0.47
N LEU A 250 -13.00 -12.44 0.50
CA LEU A 250 -12.11 -12.56 1.66
C LEU A 250 -12.74 -12.03 2.96
N THR A 251 -13.67 -11.07 2.85
CA THR A 251 -14.47 -10.56 3.97
C THR A 251 -15.35 -11.62 4.64
N ASN A 252 -15.70 -12.69 3.93
CA ASN A 252 -16.46 -13.84 4.45
C ASN A 252 -15.57 -14.96 4.98
N LEU A 253 -14.25 -14.79 4.97
CA LEU A 253 -13.30 -15.71 5.56
C LEU A 253 -12.85 -15.23 6.93
N GLN A 254 -12.50 -16.17 7.80
CA GLN A 254 -11.82 -15.93 9.07
C GLN A 254 -10.55 -16.78 9.11
N PRO A 255 -9.39 -16.19 9.48
CA PRO A 255 -8.16 -16.93 9.61
C PRO A 255 -8.26 -17.96 10.74
N ASN A 256 -7.54 -19.07 10.61
CA ASN A 256 -7.42 -20.04 11.69
C ASN A 256 -6.52 -19.43 12.79
N GLN A 257 -7.05 -19.24 14.00
CA GLN A 257 -6.28 -18.72 15.14
C GLN A 257 -5.31 -19.76 15.69
#